data_AF-A0A428XD49-F1
#
_entry.id   AF-A0A428XD49-F1
#
_cell.length_a   1.000
_cell.length_b   1.000
_cell.length_c   1.000
_cell.angle_alpha   90.00
_cell.angle_beta   90.00
_cell.angle_gamma   90.00
#
_symmetry.space_group_name_H-M   'P 1'
#
loop_
_entity.id
_entity.type
_entity.pdbx_description
1 polymer ?
#
loop_
_entity_poly.entity_id
_entity_poly.type
_entity_poly.pdbx_seq_one_letter_code
_entity_poly.pdbx_strand_id
1 'polypeptide(L)'
;MSHRLWWRVADVLPLAAHAAATAGHIPFPGRQPSPLWTQRPALLWTVRPDGDWLSSNGSPTWHAADGTDYRVRAETWSHPATGTTGNPAQANPTDGFLPLLDEPLDGRRTLLDLLRFASRHEVTWFGLDPDPATTDTNSRYLIADRRGDLLPPDVTWIPAAVTSPVVDGRVYPAQIADGYTAVDDGVLARFPADVLQALIDDQHEAALDDDTGAVAHLRRDVDLLVIEHLVNDDRNTGLRWVDWCYDHDTELRWVEDDRCYPDADGCYLVGAYQWRWTHTSS
;
A
#
# COMPACT_ATOMS: atom_id res chain seq x y z
N MET A 1 -20.76 1.68 3.13
CA MET A 1 -19.51 1.63 2.35
C MET A 1 -18.52 0.81 3.16
N SER A 2 -17.79 -0.13 2.56
CA SER A 2 -16.87 -1.03 3.27
C SER A 2 -15.50 -0.35 3.32
N HIS A 3 -15.05 0.01 4.51
CA HIS A 3 -13.76 0.64 4.73
C HIS A 3 -12.66 -0.43 4.75
N ARG A 4 -11.94 -0.55 3.64
CA ARG A 4 -10.91 -1.58 3.44
C ARG A 4 -9.52 -1.09 3.78
N LEU A 5 -8.70 -1.99 4.29
CA LEU A 5 -7.26 -1.84 4.35
C LEU A 5 -6.66 -2.27 3.01
N TRP A 6 -5.66 -1.52 2.50
CA TRP A 6 -5.09 -1.75 1.18
C TRP A 6 -3.60 -2.00 1.24
N TRP A 7 -3.12 -2.92 0.41
CA TRP A 7 -1.70 -3.20 0.19
C TRP A 7 -1.44 -3.41 -1.29
N ARG A 8 -0.20 -3.21 -1.73
CA ARG A 8 0.19 -3.59 -3.09
C ARG A 8 0.30 -5.11 -3.19
N VAL A 9 -0.21 -5.65 -4.29
CA VAL A 9 -0.10 -7.07 -4.62
C VAL A 9 1.36 -7.49 -4.73
N ALA A 10 2.22 -6.60 -5.25
CA ALA A 10 3.66 -6.83 -5.37
C ALA A 10 4.34 -7.08 -4.01
N ASP A 11 3.83 -6.50 -2.93
CA ASP A 11 4.41 -6.64 -1.58
C ASP A 11 3.78 -7.81 -0.81
N VAL A 12 2.49 -8.08 -1.04
CA VAL A 12 1.74 -9.15 -0.35
C VAL A 12 2.02 -10.53 -0.94
N LEU A 13 2.13 -10.64 -2.27
CA LEU A 13 2.32 -11.93 -2.94
C LEU A 13 3.61 -12.65 -2.47
N PRO A 14 4.76 -11.97 -2.30
CA PRO A 14 5.95 -12.59 -1.74
C PRO A 14 5.72 -13.17 -0.33
N LEU A 15 5.03 -12.44 0.56
CA LEU A 15 4.70 -12.93 1.91
C LEU A 15 3.86 -14.20 1.86
N ALA A 16 2.88 -14.22 0.95
CA ALA A 16 2.00 -15.36 0.74
C ALA A 16 2.76 -16.56 0.16
N ALA A 17 3.64 -16.31 -0.83
CA ALA A 17 4.48 -17.34 -1.42
C ALA A 17 5.43 -17.96 -0.39
N HIS A 18 6.05 -17.14 0.47
CA HIS A 18 6.88 -17.60 1.57
C HIS A 18 6.09 -18.54 2.51
N ALA A 19 4.94 -18.10 3.03
CA ALA A 19 4.11 -18.91 3.93
C ALA A 19 3.71 -20.25 3.30
N ALA A 20 3.35 -20.25 2.02
CA ALA A 20 2.95 -21.44 1.28
C ALA A 20 4.10 -22.41 0.99
N ALA A 21 5.32 -21.92 0.84
CA ALA A 21 6.50 -22.72 0.51
C ALA A 21 7.22 -23.28 1.75
N THR A 22 7.03 -22.69 2.93
CA THR A 22 7.65 -23.15 4.18
C THR A 22 7.01 -24.43 4.72
N ALA A 23 7.83 -25.33 5.23
CA ALA A 23 7.38 -26.61 5.80
C ALA A 23 6.81 -26.49 7.23
N GLY A 24 7.21 -25.44 7.96
CA GLY A 24 6.71 -25.15 9.31
C GLY A 24 5.96 -23.82 9.35
N HIS A 25 5.07 -23.68 10.33
CA HIS A 25 4.27 -22.48 10.52
C HIS A 25 4.25 -22.07 11.99
N ILE A 26 4.34 -20.77 12.24
CA ILE A 26 4.32 -20.18 13.57
C ILE A 26 2.85 -20.07 14.02
N PRO A 27 2.50 -20.57 15.22
CA PRO A 27 1.17 -20.39 15.80
C PRO A 27 0.83 -18.91 15.97
N PHE A 28 -0.38 -18.51 15.59
CA PHE A 28 -0.87 -17.17 15.89
C PHE A 28 -1.62 -17.15 17.23
N PRO A 29 -1.20 -16.36 18.23
CA PRO A 29 -1.78 -16.38 19.57
C PRO A 29 -3.11 -15.61 19.70
N GLY A 30 -3.62 -15.00 18.62
CA GLY A 30 -4.90 -14.28 18.61
C GLY A 30 -6.11 -15.19 18.92
N ARG A 31 -7.24 -14.60 19.35
CA ARG A 31 -8.48 -15.31 19.68
C ARG A 31 -8.93 -16.18 18.50
N GLN A 32 -8.61 -17.48 18.45
CA GLN A 32 -9.42 -18.54 17.80
C GLN A 32 -8.99 -19.98 18.21
N PRO A 33 -9.90 -20.98 18.09
CA PRO A 33 -9.97 -22.13 18.99
C PRO A 33 -9.49 -23.48 18.43
N SER A 34 -8.85 -23.54 17.27
CA SER A 34 -8.49 -24.82 16.64
C SER A 34 -6.97 -25.04 16.55
N PRO A 35 -6.42 -26.11 17.16
CA PRO A 35 -5.00 -26.45 17.04
C PRO A 35 -4.56 -26.75 15.59
N LEU A 36 -5.49 -27.04 14.69
CA LEU A 36 -5.22 -27.34 13.27
C LEU A 36 -4.77 -26.11 12.45
N TRP A 37 -4.96 -24.89 12.96
CA TRP A 37 -4.59 -23.66 12.26
C TRP A 37 -3.10 -23.35 12.39
N THR A 38 -2.42 -23.98 13.36
CA THR A 38 -0.97 -23.82 13.59
C THR A 38 -0.09 -24.52 12.56
N GLN A 39 -0.69 -25.28 11.63
CA GLN A 39 0.01 -26.07 10.60
C GLN A 39 -0.35 -25.65 9.18
N ARG A 40 -0.98 -24.48 9.01
CA ARG A 40 -1.47 -24.04 7.71
C ARG A 40 -0.78 -22.76 7.28
N PRO A 41 -0.48 -22.61 5.98
CA PRO A 41 0.07 -21.38 5.43
C PRO A 41 -0.97 -20.27 5.47
N ALA A 42 -0.58 -19.13 6.03
CA ALA A 42 -1.44 -17.97 6.20
C ALA A 42 -0.64 -16.67 6.15
N LEU A 43 -1.35 -15.58 5.82
CA LEU A 43 -0.89 -14.24 6.18
C LEU A 43 -1.42 -13.89 7.57
N LEU A 44 -0.58 -13.25 8.36
CA LEU A 44 -0.93 -12.70 9.67
C LEU A 44 -1.15 -11.21 9.51
N TRP A 45 -2.36 -10.76 9.80
CA TRP A 45 -2.67 -9.34 9.92
C TRP A 45 -2.55 -8.94 11.39
N THR A 46 -1.74 -7.93 11.68
CA THR A 46 -1.56 -7.42 13.05
C THR A 46 -1.80 -5.93 13.11
N VAL A 47 -2.57 -5.52 14.11
CA VAL A 47 -2.85 -4.12 14.39
C VAL A 47 -1.78 -3.62 15.37
N ARG A 48 -1.16 -2.48 15.05
CA ARG A 48 -0.11 -1.87 15.85
C ARG A 48 -0.35 -0.35 15.95
N PRO A 49 0.25 0.34 16.93
CA PRO A 49 0.10 1.80 17.06
C PRO A 49 0.54 2.57 15.82
N ASP A 50 1.50 2.02 15.07
CA ASP A 50 2.03 2.57 13.83
C ASP A 50 1.28 2.09 12.57
N GLY A 51 0.20 1.31 12.71
CA GLY A 51 -0.68 0.92 11.61
C GLY A 51 -1.02 -0.57 11.54
N ASP A 52 -1.63 -0.96 10.43
CA ASP A 52 -2.01 -2.34 10.12
C ASP A 52 -0.93 -3.02 9.29
N TRP A 53 -0.49 -4.21 9.69
CA TRP A 53 0.64 -4.89 9.06
C TRP A 53 0.28 -6.30 8.61
N LEU A 54 0.81 -6.72 7.46
CA LEU A 54 0.80 -8.10 7.00
C LEU A 54 2.18 -8.73 7.15
N SER A 55 2.21 -9.99 7.57
CA SER A 55 3.42 -10.82 7.64
C SER A 55 3.12 -12.27 7.28
N SER A 56 4.18 -13.03 7.01
CA SER A 56 4.09 -14.47 6.74
C SER A 56 4.12 -15.26 8.05
N ASN A 57 3.30 -16.30 8.17
CA ASN A 57 3.41 -17.23 9.29
C ASN A 57 4.42 -18.37 9.06
N GLY A 58 5.17 -18.36 7.96
CA GLY A 58 6.14 -19.41 7.62
C GLY A 58 7.31 -19.49 8.60
N SER A 59 7.86 -20.70 8.76
CA SER A 59 9.04 -20.99 9.57
C SER A 59 10.15 -21.64 8.72
N PRO A 60 11.39 -21.11 8.71
CA PRO A 60 11.86 -19.95 9.48
C PRO A 60 11.16 -18.64 9.11
N THR A 61 11.11 -17.69 10.04
CA THR A 61 10.53 -16.35 9.79
C THR A 61 11.28 -15.67 8.67
N TRP A 62 10.56 -14.95 7.80
CA TRP A 62 11.19 -14.11 6.80
C TRP A 62 11.66 -12.81 7.45
N HIS A 63 12.94 -12.49 7.31
CA HIS A 63 13.54 -11.26 7.78
C HIS A 63 13.89 -10.30 6.64
N ALA A 64 13.80 -9.00 6.90
CA ALA A 64 14.37 -7.95 6.09
C ALA A 64 15.91 -7.94 6.17
N ALA A 65 16.56 -7.11 5.35
CA ALA A 65 18.03 -7.04 5.28
C ALA A 65 18.69 -6.63 6.60
N ASP A 66 17.97 -5.89 7.45
CA ASP A 66 18.41 -5.48 8.78
C ASP A 66 18.16 -6.53 9.89
N GLY A 67 17.61 -7.69 9.52
CA GLY A 67 17.30 -8.79 10.44
C GLY A 67 15.97 -8.64 11.17
N THR A 68 15.18 -7.58 10.93
CA THR A 68 13.83 -7.44 11.46
C THR A 68 12.84 -8.35 10.73
N ASP A 69 11.72 -8.72 11.34
CA ASP A 69 10.69 -9.52 10.68
C ASP A 69 10.13 -8.76 9.47
N TYR A 70 10.16 -9.38 8.30
CA TYR A 70 9.66 -8.78 7.07
C TYR A 70 8.13 -8.68 7.13
N ARG A 71 7.64 -7.45 7.01
CA ARG A 71 6.22 -7.10 7.13
C ARG A 71 5.89 -5.93 6.21
N VAL A 72 4.64 -5.87 5.76
CA VAL A 72 4.16 -4.83 4.83
C VAL A 72 3.02 -4.06 5.50
N ARG A 73 3.16 -2.74 5.57
CA ARG A 73 2.16 -1.84 6.17
C ARG A 73 0.99 -1.63 5.20
N ALA A 74 -0.22 -1.55 5.74
CA ALA A 74 -1.39 -1.14 4.99
C ALA A 74 -1.25 0.34 4.62
N GLU A 75 -1.57 0.65 3.39
CA GLU A 75 -1.56 2.01 2.88
C GLU A 75 -2.91 2.67 3.12
N THR A 76 -3.03 3.33 4.28
CA THR A 76 -4.28 3.94 4.74
C THR A 76 -4.03 5.12 5.69
N TRP A 77 -5.06 5.93 5.93
CA TRP A 77 -5.05 7.02 6.90
C TRP A 77 -5.11 6.52 8.34
N SER A 78 -4.62 7.34 9.27
CA SER A 78 -4.72 7.17 10.72
C SER A 78 -5.26 8.44 11.37
N HIS A 79 -6.09 8.32 12.42
CA HIS A 79 -6.63 9.43 13.20
C HIS A 79 -6.07 9.38 14.63
N PRO A 80 -4.99 10.11 14.94
CA PRO A 80 -4.28 9.98 16.22
C PRO A 80 -5.14 10.23 17.45
N ALA A 81 -6.13 11.12 17.36
CA ALA A 81 -6.99 11.46 18.50
C ALA A 81 -7.89 10.31 18.96
N THR A 82 -8.28 9.40 18.04
CA THR A 82 -9.11 8.22 18.36
C THR A 82 -8.32 6.91 18.27
N GLY A 83 -7.13 6.92 17.65
CA GLY A 83 -6.34 5.73 17.35
C GLY A 83 -6.91 4.86 16.22
N THR A 84 -7.88 5.36 15.46
CA THR A 84 -8.51 4.60 14.36
C THR A 84 -7.70 4.69 13.07
N THR A 85 -7.60 3.60 12.32
CA THR A 85 -6.87 3.50 11.05
C THR A 85 -7.76 2.88 9.97
N GLY A 86 -7.89 3.53 8.81
CA GLY A 86 -8.53 3.00 7.59
C GLY A 86 -10.00 2.55 7.66
N ASN A 87 -10.53 2.29 8.84
CA ASN A 87 -11.88 1.87 9.14
C ASN A 87 -12.30 2.48 10.51
N PRO A 88 -13.10 3.56 10.51
CA PRO A 88 -13.52 4.24 11.74
C PRO A 88 -14.50 3.41 12.58
N ALA A 89 -15.14 2.40 11.99
CA ALA A 89 -16.29 1.72 12.58
C ALA A 89 -15.88 0.53 13.47
N GLN A 90 -14.60 0.16 13.49
CA GLN A 90 -14.15 -0.98 14.26
C GLN A 90 -13.76 -0.54 15.68
N ALA A 91 -14.69 -0.72 16.63
CA ALA A 91 -14.48 -0.34 18.04
C ALA A 91 -13.33 -1.10 18.72
N ASN A 92 -12.87 -2.21 18.16
CA ASN A 92 -11.75 -3.02 18.63
C ASN A 92 -11.11 -3.76 17.45
N PRO A 93 -10.18 -3.16 16.70
CA PRO A 93 -9.47 -3.86 15.63
C PRO A 93 -8.64 -4.98 16.26
N THR A 94 -8.90 -6.21 15.86
CA THR A 94 -8.17 -7.39 16.35
C THR A 94 -7.34 -7.96 15.23
N ASP A 95 -6.10 -8.28 15.56
CA ASP A 95 -5.23 -9.21 14.86
C ASP A 95 -6.01 -10.35 14.13
N GLY A 96 -5.65 -10.61 12.87
CA GLY A 96 -6.33 -11.54 11.98
C GLY A 96 -5.43 -12.63 11.40
N PHE A 97 -6.04 -13.78 11.13
CA PHE A 97 -5.41 -14.91 10.43
C PHE A 97 -6.08 -15.09 9.07
N LEU A 98 -5.31 -15.07 7.99
CA LEU A 98 -5.79 -15.13 6.61
C LEU A 98 -5.27 -16.40 5.94
N PRO A 99 -6.02 -17.52 5.99
CA PRO A 99 -5.58 -18.78 5.41
C PRO A 99 -5.36 -18.66 3.89
N LEU A 100 -4.23 -19.17 3.41
CA LEU A 100 -3.87 -19.03 2.00
C LEU A 100 -4.51 -20.08 1.09
N LEU A 101 -4.79 -21.26 1.62
CA LEU A 101 -5.17 -22.47 0.88
C LEU A 101 -6.53 -23.06 1.31
N ASP A 102 -7.32 -22.34 2.11
CA ASP A 102 -8.66 -22.77 2.50
C ASP A 102 -9.65 -22.65 1.31
N GLU A 103 -10.94 -22.85 1.58
CA GLU A 103 -11.98 -22.92 0.56
C GLU A 103 -11.95 -21.73 -0.43
N PRO A 104 -12.29 -21.97 -1.71
CA PRO A 104 -12.28 -20.93 -2.73
C PRO A 104 -13.12 -19.71 -2.36
N LEU A 105 -12.49 -18.52 -2.34
CA LEU A 105 -13.06 -17.25 -1.91
C LEU A 105 -14.21 -16.77 -2.82
N ASP A 106 -14.07 -16.99 -4.12
CA ASP A 106 -15.03 -16.66 -5.17
C ASP A 106 -15.70 -17.92 -5.77
N GLY A 107 -15.67 -19.02 -5.02
CA GLY A 107 -16.05 -20.34 -5.51
C GLY A 107 -15.07 -20.92 -6.54
N ARG A 108 -13.94 -20.25 -6.81
CA ARG A 108 -12.94 -20.68 -7.80
C ARG A 108 -11.48 -20.61 -7.34
N ARG A 109 -11.10 -19.64 -6.52
CA ARG A 109 -9.70 -19.33 -6.16
C ARG A 109 -9.50 -19.26 -4.65
N THR A 110 -8.42 -19.88 -4.18
CA THR A 110 -7.89 -19.62 -2.84
C THR A 110 -7.33 -18.19 -2.74
N LEU A 111 -7.00 -17.70 -1.54
CA LEU A 111 -6.37 -16.38 -1.38
C LEU A 111 -5.02 -16.31 -2.12
N LEU A 112 -4.22 -17.38 -2.07
CA LEU A 112 -2.97 -17.44 -2.83
C LEU A 112 -3.21 -17.37 -4.35
N ASP A 113 -4.23 -18.07 -4.85
CA ASP A 113 -4.56 -18.03 -6.27
C ASP A 113 -5.12 -16.67 -6.70
N LEU A 114 -5.84 -15.97 -5.83
CA LEU A 114 -6.31 -14.60 -6.07
C LEU A 114 -5.13 -13.63 -6.23
N LEU A 115 -4.14 -13.68 -5.33
CA LEU A 115 -2.94 -12.84 -5.39
C LEU A 115 -2.09 -13.15 -6.64
N ARG A 116 -1.92 -14.44 -6.97
CA ARG A 116 -1.23 -14.85 -8.21
C ARG A 116 -1.97 -14.41 -9.45
N PHE A 117 -3.30 -14.47 -9.44
CA PHE A 117 -4.13 -13.96 -10.52
C PHE A 117 -3.95 -12.46 -10.68
N ALA A 118 -4.06 -11.69 -9.59
CA ALA A 118 -3.84 -10.24 -9.61
C ALA A 118 -2.47 -9.87 -10.19
N SER A 119 -1.40 -10.50 -9.71
CA SER A 119 -0.04 -10.27 -10.23
C SER A 119 0.10 -10.60 -11.72
N ARG A 120 -0.44 -11.74 -12.19
CA ARG A 120 -0.40 -12.13 -13.61
C ARG A 120 -1.19 -11.21 -14.53
N HIS A 121 -2.20 -10.53 -13.99
CA HIS A 121 -3.05 -9.59 -14.71
C HIS A 121 -2.72 -8.12 -14.39
N GLU A 122 -1.58 -7.87 -13.75
CA GLU A 122 -1.07 -6.53 -13.46
C GLU A 122 -2.04 -5.67 -12.62
N VAL A 123 -2.84 -6.32 -11.76
CA VAL A 123 -3.71 -5.66 -10.80
C VAL A 123 -2.89 -5.23 -9.58
N THR A 124 -2.87 -3.93 -9.29
CA THR A 124 -1.94 -3.32 -8.33
C THR A 124 -2.32 -3.58 -6.87
N TRP A 125 -3.61 -3.55 -6.53
CA TRP A 125 -4.06 -3.46 -5.14
C TRP A 125 -4.77 -4.71 -4.64
N PHE A 126 -4.48 -5.06 -3.39
CA PHE A 126 -5.20 -6.03 -2.57
C PHE A 126 -5.86 -5.31 -1.39
N GLY A 127 -7.17 -5.52 -1.22
CA GLY A 127 -8.00 -4.92 -0.19
C GLY A 127 -8.55 -5.97 0.77
N LEU A 128 -8.48 -5.70 2.08
CA LEU A 128 -9.07 -6.50 3.15
C LEU A 128 -10.19 -5.71 3.83
N ASP A 129 -11.38 -6.31 3.93
CA ASP A 129 -12.38 -5.87 4.90
C ASP A 129 -11.97 -6.37 6.30
N PRO A 130 -11.67 -5.48 7.25
CA PRO A 130 -11.18 -5.87 8.57
C PRO A 130 -12.31 -6.33 9.51
N ASP A 131 -13.60 -6.22 9.12
CA ASP A 131 -14.72 -6.70 9.94
C ASP A 131 -14.76 -8.23 9.96
N PRO A 132 -14.55 -8.88 11.13
CA PRO A 132 -14.62 -10.33 11.24
C PRO A 132 -16.02 -10.90 11.02
N ALA A 133 -17.08 -10.06 11.09
CA ALA A 133 -18.45 -10.45 10.81
C ALA A 133 -18.74 -10.53 9.30
N THR A 134 -17.83 -10.05 8.44
CA THR A 134 -17.92 -10.20 6.99
C THR A 134 -17.69 -11.68 6.64
N THR A 135 -18.79 -12.42 6.54
CA THR A 135 -18.80 -13.88 6.28
C THR A 135 -18.78 -14.25 4.81
N ASP A 136 -19.10 -13.31 3.91
CA ASP A 136 -18.95 -13.51 2.48
C ASP A 136 -17.50 -13.28 2.07
N THR A 137 -16.80 -14.34 1.65
CA THR A 137 -15.41 -14.30 1.22
C THR A 137 -15.19 -13.39 0.01
N ASN A 138 -16.20 -13.21 -0.86
CA ASN A 138 -16.18 -12.24 -1.95
C ASN A 138 -16.24 -10.79 -1.46
N SER A 139 -16.82 -10.58 -0.28
CA SER A 139 -16.89 -9.28 0.37
C SER A 139 -15.65 -9.01 1.22
N ARG A 140 -14.96 -10.04 1.73
CA ARG A 140 -13.79 -9.86 2.59
C ARG A 140 -12.52 -9.46 1.84
N TYR A 141 -12.28 -10.03 0.66
CA TYR A 141 -11.07 -9.77 -0.13
C TYR A 141 -11.42 -9.10 -1.45
N LEU A 142 -10.63 -8.09 -1.85
CA LEU A 142 -10.80 -7.38 -3.12
C LEU A 142 -9.46 -7.24 -3.82
N ILE A 143 -9.42 -7.42 -5.13
CA ILE A 143 -8.30 -6.98 -5.96
C ILE A 143 -8.78 -5.88 -6.90
N ALA A 144 -7.99 -4.83 -7.08
CA ALA A 144 -8.39 -3.68 -7.88
C ALA A 144 -7.18 -2.96 -8.47
N ASP A 145 -7.37 -2.31 -9.63
CA ASP A 145 -6.35 -1.44 -10.22
C ASP A 145 -6.23 -0.12 -9.45
N ARG A 146 -7.19 0.18 -8.57
CA ARG A 146 -7.22 1.38 -7.74
C ARG A 146 -7.67 1.07 -6.33
N ARG A 147 -7.16 1.84 -5.38
CA ARG A 147 -7.69 1.86 -4.01
C ARG A 147 -9.04 2.56 -3.97
N GLY A 148 -10.01 1.92 -3.31
CA GLY A 148 -11.26 2.57 -2.91
C GLY A 148 -11.12 3.25 -1.55
N ASP A 149 -12.00 4.20 -1.25
CA ASP A 149 -12.15 4.79 0.10
C ASP A 149 -10.86 5.40 0.68
N LEU A 150 -10.06 6.03 -0.19
CA LEU A 150 -8.83 6.74 0.19
C LEU A 150 -9.07 7.91 1.15
N LEU A 151 -10.32 8.37 1.28
CA LEU A 151 -10.65 9.53 2.10
C LEU A 151 -11.11 9.10 3.49
N PRO A 152 -10.61 9.75 4.56
CA PRO A 152 -11.18 9.56 5.87
C PRO A 152 -12.66 9.96 5.89
N PRO A 153 -13.49 9.27 6.69
CA PRO A 153 -14.86 9.70 6.94
C PRO A 153 -14.85 11.10 7.56
N ASP A 154 -15.81 11.94 7.17
CA ASP A 154 -16.03 13.25 7.78
C ASP A 154 -14.80 14.20 7.76
N VAL A 155 -13.88 13.98 6.80
CA VAL A 155 -12.66 14.79 6.67
C VAL A 155 -13.00 16.27 6.48
N THR A 156 -12.34 17.12 7.27
CA THR A 156 -12.30 18.57 7.03
C THR A 156 -10.98 18.93 6.37
N TRP A 157 -11.06 19.64 5.25
CA TRP A 157 -9.89 20.05 4.48
C TRP A 157 -9.50 21.48 4.86
N ILE A 158 -8.25 21.66 5.26
CA ILE A 158 -7.70 22.98 5.57
C ILE A 158 -6.60 23.35 4.56
N PRO A 159 -6.58 24.60 4.05
CA PRO A 159 -5.49 25.07 3.21
C PRO A 159 -4.14 25.00 3.94
N ALA A 160 -3.10 24.59 3.23
CA ALA A 160 -1.76 24.40 3.75
C ALA A 160 -0.71 24.55 2.64
N ALA A 161 0.57 24.59 3.04
CA ALA A 161 1.70 24.35 2.16
C ALA A 161 2.41 23.08 2.63
N VAL A 162 2.77 22.20 1.69
CA VAL A 162 3.36 20.90 2.00
C VAL A 162 4.61 20.63 1.17
N THR A 163 5.51 19.82 1.72
CA THR A 163 6.73 19.37 1.07
C THR A 163 6.97 17.88 1.34
N SER A 164 7.70 17.21 0.46
CA SER A 164 8.10 15.81 0.61
C SER A 164 9.53 15.63 0.08
N PRO A 165 10.34 14.75 0.70
CA PRO A 165 11.64 14.36 0.14
C PRO A 165 11.54 13.80 -1.29
N VAL A 166 10.41 13.17 -1.64
CA VAL A 166 10.18 12.59 -2.97
C VAL A 166 10.15 13.66 -4.06
N VAL A 167 9.74 14.88 -3.72
CA VAL A 167 9.68 16.02 -4.65
C VAL A 167 10.85 17.00 -4.43
N ASP A 168 11.99 16.49 -3.99
CA ASP A 168 13.21 17.25 -3.68
C ASP A 168 12.98 18.42 -2.72
N GLY A 169 12.06 18.24 -1.76
CA GLY A 169 11.76 19.26 -0.76
C GLY A 169 11.03 20.50 -1.29
N ARG A 170 10.60 20.53 -2.56
CA ARG A 170 9.80 21.64 -3.12
C ARG A 170 8.47 21.80 -2.37
N VAL A 171 8.01 23.04 -2.27
CA VAL A 171 6.82 23.41 -1.49
C VAL A 171 5.64 23.68 -2.40
N TYR A 172 4.52 23.01 -2.14
CA TYR A 172 3.30 23.14 -2.95
C TYR A 172 2.12 23.55 -2.08
N PRO A 173 1.27 24.48 -2.56
CA PRO A 173 0.00 24.76 -1.90
C PRO A 173 -0.94 23.55 -2.02
N ALA A 174 -1.52 23.14 -0.92
CA ALA A 174 -2.37 21.95 -0.84
C ALA A 174 -3.54 22.18 0.11
N GLN A 175 -4.40 21.17 0.21
CA GLN A 175 -5.30 21.02 1.33
C GLN A 175 -4.91 19.78 2.11
N ILE A 176 -4.87 19.86 3.43
CA ILE A 176 -4.56 18.73 4.31
C ILE A 176 -5.82 18.30 5.08
N ALA A 177 -5.93 16.99 5.30
CA ALA A 177 -7.00 16.41 6.09
C ALA A 177 -6.77 16.71 7.58
N ASP A 178 -7.58 17.59 8.16
CA ASP A 178 -7.44 17.99 9.56
C ASP A 178 -7.69 16.82 10.51
N GLY A 179 -6.82 16.65 11.50
CA GLY A 179 -6.85 15.54 12.46
C GLY A 179 -6.40 14.18 11.93
N TYR A 180 -6.06 14.06 10.65
CA TYR A 180 -5.64 12.79 10.03
C TYR A 180 -4.16 12.81 9.62
N THR A 181 -3.54 11.63 9.70
CA THR A 181 -2.14 11.38 9.33
C THR A 181 -2.06 10.24 8.33
N ALA A 182 -0.95 10.22 7.58
CA ALA A 182 -0.60 9.21 6.59
C ALA A 182 0.68 8.46 7.03
N VAL A 183 1.43 7.93 6.06
CA VAL A 183 2.70 7.23 6.32
C VAL A 183 3.70 8.12 7.07
N ASP A 184 4.42 7.54 8.03
CA ASP A 184 5.46 8.18 8.84
C ASP A 184 5.09 9.54 9.46
N ASP A 185 3.89 9.62 10.04
CA ASP A 185 3.32 10.84 10.63
C ASP A 185 3.17 12.00 9.62
N GLY A 186 3.23 11.69 8.33
CA GLY A 186 2.98 12.66 7.27
C GLY A 186 1.53 13.13 7.25
N VAL A 187 1.28 14.26 6.62
CA VAL A 187 -0.08 14.77 6.40
C VAL A 187 -0.70 14.07 5.20
N LEU A 188 -2.02 13.85 5.25
CA LEU A 188 -2.76 13.46 4.05
C LEU A 188 -3.08 14.73 3.25
N ALA A 189 -2.35 14.94 2.15
CA ALA A 189 -2.50 16.11 1.30
C ALA A 189 -3.26 15.80 0.01
N ARG A 190 -4.09 16.75 -0.43
CA ARG A 190 -4.69 16.78 -1.77
C ARG A 190 -4.36 18.07 -2.49
N PHE A 191 -4.21 17.98 -3.80
CA PHE A 191 -3.73 19.07 -4.65
C PHE A 191 -4.78 19.45 -5.69
N PRO A 192 -5.15 20.75 -5.79
CA PRO A 192 -5.93 21.26 -6.91
C PRO A 192 -5.25 20.99 -8.25
N ALA A 193 -6.04 20.92 -9.33
CA ALA A 193 -5.54 20.50 -10.65
C ALA A 193 -4.46 21.42 -11.25
N ASP A 194 -4.44 22.71 -10.91
CA ASP A 194 -3.41 23.67 -11.31
C ASP A 194 -2.09 23.44 -10.56
N VAL A 195 -2.16 23.16 -9.25
CA VAL A 195 -0.98 22.81 -8.45
C VAL A 195 -0.42 21.46 -8.90
N LEU A 196 -1.29 20.50 -9.20
CA LEU A 196 -0.87 19.20 -9.72
C LEU A 196 -0.05 19.36 -11.00
N GLN A 197 -0.41 20.28 -11.89
CA GLN A 197 0.35 20.49 -13.11
C GLN A 197 1.76 21.00 -12.81
N ALA A 198 1.91 21.96 -11.90
CA ALA A 198 3.22 22.44 -11.47
C ALA A 198 4.07 21.30 -10.86
N LEU A 199 3.45 20.44 -10.05
CA LEU A 199 4.11 19.28 -9.45
C LEU A 199 4.57 18.27 -10.51
N ILE A 200 3.76 18.02 -11.54
CA ILE A 200 4.12 17.18 -12.69
C ILE A 200 5.32 17.78 -13.45
N ASP A 201 5.27 19.06 -13.77
CA ASP A 201 6.32 19.74 -14.53
C ASP A 201 7.65 19.71 -13.75
N ASP A 202 7.59 20.00 -12.45
CA ASP A 202 8.74 19.96 -11.54
C ASP A 202 9.36 18.56 -11.42
N GLN A 203 8.54 17.50 -11.35
CA GLN A 203 9.02 16.11 -11.33
C GLN A 203 9.56 15.67 -12.68
N HIS A 204 8.97 16.14 -13.78
CA HIS A 204 9.50 15.86 -15.12
C HIS A 204 10.89 16.47 -15.29
N GLU A 205 11.08 17.73 -14.88
CA GLU A 205 12.40 18.37 -14.87
C GLU A 205 13.40 17.62 -14.01
N ALA A 206 13.02 17.25 -12.77
CA ALA A 206 13.88 16.47 -11.89
C ALA A 206 14.26 15.11 -12.47
N ALA A 207 13.33 14.42 -13.14
CA ALA A 207 13.58 13.14 -13.78
C ALA A 207 14.51 13.23 -15.00
N LEU A 208 14.64 14.39 -15.65
CA LEU A 208 15.60 14.60 -16.74
C LEU A 208 17.05 14.70 -16.23
N ASP A 209 17.23 15.14 -14.98
CA ASP A 209 18.53 15.28 -14.32
C ASP A 209 18.85 14.08 -13.41
N ASP A 210 17.93 13.12 -13.28
CA ASP A 210 18.07 11.94 -12.43
C ASP A 210 18.54 10.71 -13.20
N ASP A 211 19.85 10.46 -13.14
CA ASP A 211 20.46 9.26 -13.71
C ASP A 211 20.21 7.98 -12.86
N THR A 212 19.57 8.11 -11.69
CA THR A 212 19.41 7.02 -10.71
C THR A 212 18.02 6.39 -10.69
N GLY A 213 17.01 7.04 -11.26
CA GLY A 213 15.62 6.57 -11.22
C GLY A 213 14.94 6.70 -9.85
N ALA A 214 15.51 7.51 -8.97
CA ALA A 214 15.02 7.81 -7.63
C ALA A 214 13.82 8.77 -7.64
N VAL A 215 13.67 9.55 -8.71
CA VAL A 215 12.57 10.50 -8.87
C VAL A 215 11.35 9.79 -9.43
N ALA A 216 10.21 9.98 -8.75
CA ALA A 216 8.93 9.48 -9.23
C ALA A 216 8.50 10.26 -10.48
N HIS A 217 8.17 9.55 -11.55
CA HIS A 217 7.59 10.14 -12.75
C HIS A 217 6.07 10.26 -12.59
N LEU A 218 5.55 11.45 -12.88
CA LEU A 218 4.13 11.75 -12.79
C LEU A 218 3.58 12.02 -14.17
N ARG A 219 2.58 11.25 -14.57
CA ARG A 219 1.92 11.39 -15.86
C ARG A 219 0.43 11.59 -15.68
N ARG A 220 -0.09 12.68 -16.24
CA ARG A 220 -1.54 12.93 -16.30
C ARG A 220 -2.12 12.44 -17.61
N ASP A 221 -3.20 11.67 -17.52
CA ASP A 221 -4.02 11.23 -18.63
C ASP A 221 -5.48 11.68 -18.38
N VAL A 222 -5.90 12.75 -19.07
CA VAL A 222 -7.21 13.41 -18.92
C VAL A 222 -7.57 13.70 -17.45
N ASP A 223 -8.23 12.76 -16.77
CA ASP A 223 -8.71 12.83 -15.38
C ASP A 223 -8.03 11.78 -14.46
N LEU A 224 -6.90 11.24 -14.87
CA LEU A 224 -6.13 10.25 -14.12
C LEU A 224 -4.70 10.74 -13.95
N LEU A 225 -4.20 10.69 -12.72
CA LEU A 225 -2.78 10.76 -12.45
C LEU A 225 -2.23 9.35 -12.32
N VAL A 226 -1.18 9.05 -13.07
CA VAL A 226 -0.38 7.83 -12.95
C VAL A 226 0.96 8.20 -12.33
N ILE A 227 1.31 7.51 -11.25
CA ILE A 227 2.61 7.62 -10.59
C ILE A 227 3.43 6.42 -11.02
N GLU A 228 4.63 6.64 -11.52
CA GLU A 228 5.54 5.62 -12.05
C GLU A 228 6.92 5.80 -11.42
N HIS A 229 7.64 4.71 -11.14
CA HIS A 229 9.07 4.76 -10.79
C HIS A 229 9.87 3.88 -11.74
N LEU A 230 11.16 4.19 -11.86
CA LEU A 230 12.06 3.42 -12.70
C LEU A 230 12.56 2.21 -11.92
N VAL A 231 12.42 1.02 -12.50
CA VAL A 231 12.92 -0.23 -11.92
C VAL A 231 13.98 -0.81 -12.84
N ASN A 232 15.03 -1.33 -12.22
CA ASN A 232 16.02 -2.17 -12.87
C ASN A 232 15.54 -3.64 -12.84
N ASP A 233 15.22 -4.22 -14.01
CA ASP A 233 14.78 -5.61 -14.12
C ASP A 233 15.96 -6.52 -14.51
N ASP A 234 16.54 -7.22 -13.53
CA ASP A 234 17.47 -8.32 -13.80
C ASP A 234 16.70 -9.53 -14.32
N ARG A 235 16.69 -9.66 -15.65
CA ARG A 235 16.03 -10.74 -16.39
C ARG A 235 16.49 -12.14 -15.97
N ASN A 236 17.64 -12.30 -15.30
CA ASN A 236 18.14 -13.62 -14.88
C ASN A 236 17.56 -14.10 -13.55
N THR A 237 17.10 -13.21 -12.67
CA THR A 237 16.60 -13.60 -11.35
C THR A 237 15.08 -13.48 -11.22
N GLY A 238 14.43 -12.70 -12.09
CA GLY A 238 12.98 -12.46 -12.02
C GLY A 238 12.55 -11.74 -10.73
N LEU A 239 13.52 -11.19 -10.00
CA LEU A 239 13.31 -10.42 -8.78
C LEU A 239 13.31 -8.94 -9.16
N ARG A 240 12.23 -8.24 -8.81
CA ARG A 240 12.12 -6.78 -8.97
C ARG A 240 12.86 -6.13 -7.81
N TRP A 241 13.96 -5.45 -8.10
CA TRP A 241 14.66 -4.62 -7.11
C TRP A 241 14.67 -3.18 -7.61
N VAL A 242 14.39 -2.22 -6.73
CA VAL A 242 14.82 -0.84 -6.91
C VAL A 242 16.31 -0.82 -6.54
N ASP A 243 17.17 -1.34 -7.43
CA ASP A 243 18.60 -1.44 -7.17
C ASP A 243 19.38 -0.35 -7.90
N TRP A 244 20.29 0.27 -7.14
CA TRP A 244 21.03 1.49 -7.44
C TRP A 244 22.36 1.20 -8.13
N CYS A 245 22.47 0.06 -8.81
CA CYS A 245 23.72 -0.41 -9.39
C CYS A 245 23.54 -0.65 -10.89
N TYR A 246 24.16 0.22 -11.69
CA TYR A 246 24.34 0.06 -13.12
C TYR A 246 25.20 -1.18 -13.40
N ASP A 247 24.58 -2.34 -13.59
CA ASP A 247 25.18 -3.40 -14.41
C ASP A 247 24.65 -3.28 -15.85
N HIS A 248 25.54 -3.38 -16.83
CA HIS A 248 25.32 -2.89 -18.20
C HIS A 248 24.31 -3.70 -19.05
N ASP A 249 23.70 -4.75 -18.48
CA ASP A 249 22.85 -5.71 -19.20
C ASP A 249 21.36 -5.67 -18.77
N THR A 250 20.96 -4.69 -17.96
CA THR A 250 19.59 -4.59 -17.45
C THR A 250 18.74 -3.57 -18.22
N GLU A 251 17.51 -3.95 -18.56
CA GLU A 251 16.55 -3.04 -19.20
C GLU A 251 15.84 -2.21 -18.14
N LEU A 252 15.98 -0.89 -18.23
CA LEU A 252 15.22 0.05 -17.41
C LEU A 252 13.77 0.07 -17.89
N ARG A 253 12.83 -0.05 -16.95
CA ARG A 253 11.41 0.11 -17.26
C ARG A 253 10.70 0.94 -16.20
N TRP A 254 9.71 1.71 -16.65
CA TRP A 254 8.77 2.37 -15.76
C TRP A 254 7.76 1.35 -15.24
N VAL A 255 7.57 1.34 -13.92
CA VAL A 255 6.56 0.52 -13.24
C VAL A 255 5.58 1.45 -12.55
N GLU A 256 4.29 1.21 -12.77
CA GLU A 256 3.22 1.97 -12.13
C GLU A 256 3.17 1.67 -10.62
N ASP A 257 3.19 2.75 -9.83
CA ASP A 257 3.05 2.76 -8.39
C ASP A 257 1.59 2.92 -7.94
N ASP A 258 0.90 3.88 -8.55
CA ASP A 258 -0.47 4.20 -8.19
C ASP A 258 -1.23 4.92 -9.31
N ARG A 259 -2.56 4.88 -9.20
CA ARG A 259 -3.54 5.56 -10.03
C ARG A 259 -4.44 6.41 -9.17
N CYS A 260 -4.32 7.73 -9.30
CA CYS A 260 -5.10 8.69 -8.53
C CYS A 260 -6.11 9.41 -9.43
N TYR A 261 -7.40 9.26 -9.12
CA TYR A 261 -8.46 10.06 -9.72
C TYR A 261 -8.71 11.32 -8.88
N PRO A 262 -9.27 12.40 -9.47
CA PRO A 262 -9.73 13.53 -8.70
C PRO A 262 -10.86 13.09 -7.76
N ASP A 263 -10.90 13.68 -6.57
CA ASP A 263 -12.04 13.58 -5.69
C ASP A 263 -13.22 14.44 -6.18
N ALA A 264 -14.29 14.49 -5.40
CA ALA A 264 -15.50 15.24 -5.75
C ALA A 264 -15.26 16.76 -5.91
N ASP A 265 -14.18 17.30 -5.33
CA ASP A 265 -13.79 18.71 -5.43
C ASP A 265 -12.76 18.96 -6.54
N GLY A 266 -12.41 17.94 -7.33
CA GLY A 266 -11.40 18.05 -8.40
C GLY A 266 -9.96 18.02 -7.91
N CYS A 267 -9.72 17.61 -6.66
CA CYS A 267 -8.39 17.54 -6.05
C CYS A 267 -7.80 16.13 -6.12
N TYR A 268 -6.48 16.01 -6.20
CA TYR A 268 -5.76 14.75 -6.35
C TYR A 268 -4.93 14.41 -5.11
N LEU A 269 -5.01 13.16 -4.67
CA LEU A 269 -4.27 12.61 -3.52
C LEU A 269 -2.93 12.03 -3.96
N VAL A 270 -2.01 12.90 -4.39
CA VAL A 270 -0.70 12.48 -4.96
C VAL A 270 0.14 11.79 -3.89
N GLY A 271 0.54 10.54 -4.14
CA GLY A 271 1.38 9.77 -3.23
C GLY A 271 0.73 9.49 -1.87
N ALA A 272 -0.61 9.51 -1.80
CA ALA A 272 -1.29 9.24 -0.53
C ALA A 272 -0.83 7.89 0.05
N TYR A 273 -0.42 7.93 1.32
CA TYR A 273 0.08 6.81 2.11
C TYR A 273 1.43 6.21 1.66
N GLN A 274 2.06 6.79 0.64
CA GLN A 274 3.37 6.36 0.12
C GLN A 274 4.41 7.46 0.30
N TRP A 275 4.01 8.71 0.15
CA TRP A 275 4.87 9.86 0.24
C TRP A 275 4.64 10.56 1.57
N ARG A 276 5.73 10.81 2.29
CA ARG A 276 5.68 11.56 3.54
C ARG A 276 5.57 13.05 3.25
N TRP A 277 4.36 13.51 2.99
CA TRP A 277 4.06 14.94 2.96
C TRP A 277 4.19 15.53 4.36
N THR A 278 4.83 16.69 4.45
CA THR A 278 5.04 17.41 5.70
C THR A 278 4.51 18.82 5.56
N HIS A 279 3.78 19.29 6.58
CA HIS A 279 3.32 20.66 6.63
C HIS A 279 4.50 21.61 6.82
N THR A 280 4.63 22.60 5.95
CA THR A 280 5.62 23.67 6.13
C THR A 280 4.99 24.78 6.95
N SER A 281 5.46 24.98 8.17
CA SER A 281 5.09 26.16 8.97
C SER A 281 5.55 27.41 8.21
N SER A 282 4.60 28.24 7.80
CA SER A 282 4.88 29.59 7.27
C SER A 282 5.49 30.49 8.34
#